data_AF-W1YU00-F1
#
_entry.id   AF-W1YU00-F1
#
_cell.length_a   1.000
_cell.length_b   1.000
_cell.length_c   1.000
_cell.angle_alpha   90.00
_cell.angle_beta   90.00
_cell.angle_gamma   90.00
#
_symmetry.space_group_name_H-M   'P 1'
#
loop_
_entity.id
_entity.type
_entity.pdbx_description
1 polymer ?
#
loop_
_entity_poly.entity_id
_entity_poly.type
_entity_poly.pdbx_seq_one_letter_code
_entity_poly.pdbx_strand_id
1 'polypeptide(L)'
;TDKPFLMPVEDVFTITGRGTVATGRVERGQVNVGDTVEVVGLKEKAEQYVVTGLEMFRKVLDSAVAGDNVGALLRGVDRKDIERGQVLAKPG
;
A
#
# COMPACT_ATOMS: atom_id res chain seq x y z
N THR A 1 -14.96 14.93 7.30
CA THR A 1 -14.25 15.23 6.05
C THR A 1 -13.28 14.10 5.78
N ASP A 2 -13.33 13.51 4.59
CA ASP A 2 -12.51 12.35 4.24
C ASP A 2 -11.02 12.74 4.27
N LYS A 3 -10.24 12.02 5.07
CA LYS A 3 -8.79 12.26 5.19
C LYS A 3 -8.07 11.59 4.01
N PRO A 4 -6.93 12.15 3.55
CA PRO A 4 -6.08 11.46 2.58
C PRO A 4 -5.65 10.09 3.10
N PHE A 5 -5.58 9.11 2.20
CA PHE A 5 -5.12 7.77 2.50
C PHE A 5 -3.71 7.79 3.13
N LEU A 6 -3.55 7.03 4.21
CA LEU A 6 -2.25 6.69 4.77
C LEU A 6 -2.31 5.31 5.41
N MET A 7 -1.36 4.45 5.05
CA MET A 7 -1.16 3.12 5.62
C MET A 7 0.33 2.90 5.90
N PRO A 8 0.76 2.77 7.17
CA PRO A 8 2.13 2.40 7.49
C PRO A 8 2.48 1.01 6.97
N VAL A 9 3.69 0.84 6.45
CA VAL A 9 4.21 -0.45 6.01
C VAL A 9 4.78 -1.19 7.21
N GLU A 10 4.14 -2.30 7.57
CA GLU A 10 4.54 -3.18 8.68
C GLU A 10 5.42 -4.35 8.21
N ASP A 11 5.15 -4.88 7.02
CA ASP A 11 5.94 -5.94 6.38
C ASP A 11 5.78 -5.91 4.85
N VAL A 12 6.71 -6.56 4.15
CA VAL A 12 6.80 -6.57 2.68
C VAL A 12 7.15 -7.97 2.17
N PHE A 13 6.31 -8.48 1.26
CA PHE A 13 6.48 -9.77 0.62
C PHE A 13 6.47 -9.65 -0.89
N THR A 14 7.16 -10.54 -1.59
CA THR A 14 7.08 -10.63 -3.06
C THR A 14 6.34 -11.90 -3.44
N ILE A 15 5.32 -11.74 -4.29
CA ILE A 15 4.63 -12.85 -4.94
C ILE A 15 5.20 -12.99 -6.34
N THR A 16 5.99 -14.04 -6.56
CA THR A 16 6.60 -14.35 -7.87
C THR A 16 5.56 -14.30 -8.97
N GLY A 17 5.80 -13.48 -10.00
CA GLY A 17 4.91 -13.32 -11.15
C GLY A 17 3.68 -12.43 -10.94
N ARG A 18 3.45 -11.88 -9.73
CA ARG A 18 2.34 -10.93 -9.47
C ARG A 18 2.80 -9.54 -9.06
N GLY A 19 3.80 -9.44 -8.19
CA GLY A 19 4.33 -8.17 -7.68
C GLY A 19 4.69 -8.22 -6.20
N THR A 20 4.85 -7.03 -5.61
CA THR A 20 5.22 -6.86 -4.20
C THR A 20 4.00 -6.44 -3.40
N VAL A 21 3.80 -7.07 -2.24
CA VAL A 21 2.71 -6.81 -1.31
C VAL A 21 3.27 -6.11 -0.08
N ALA A 22 2.71 -4.95 0.23
CA ALA A 22 2.95 -4.24 1.49
C ALA A 22 1.77 -4.47 2.43
N THR A 23 2.06 -4.90 3.65
CA THR A 23 1.02 -5.10 4.67
C THR A 23 1.03 -3.99 5.70
N GLY A 24 -0.15 -3.61 6.18
CA GLY A 24 -0.28 -2.70 7.30
C GLY A 24 -1.74 -2.40 7.67
N ARG A 25 -1.91 -1.66 8.76
CA ARG A 25 -3.22 -1.10 9.11
C ARG A 25 -3.42 0.26 8.44
N VAL A 26 -4.54 0.45 7.74
CA VAL A 26 -4.91 1.76 7.21
C VAL A 26 -5.17 2.70 8.40
N GLU A 27 -4.34 3.74 8.53
CA GLU A 27 -4.45 4.69 9.64
C GLU A 27 -5.59 5.68 9.39
N ARG A 28 -5.73 6.12 8.14
CA ARG A 28 -6.75 7.10 7.72
C ARG A 28 -7.05 7.02 6.24
N GLY A 29 -8.21 7.55 5.87
CA GLY A 29 -8.67 7.62 4.48
C GLY A 29 -9.12 6.27 3.93
N GLN A 30 -9.13 6.18 2.61
CA GLN A 30 -9.53 5.00 1.85
C GLN A 30 -8.62 4.86 0.64
N VAL A 31 -8.35 3.61 0.25
CA VAL A 31 -7.70 3.26 -1.02
C VAL A 31 -8.53 2.23 -1.77
N ASN A 32 -8.59 2.35 -3.08
CA ASN A 32 -9.28 1.41 -3.97
C ASN A 32 -8.26 0.66 -4.83
N VAL A 33 -8.64 -0.51 -5.31
CA VAL A 33 -7.90 -1.16 -6.41
C VAL A 33 -7.94 -0.24 -7.64
N GLY A 34 -6.77 0.03 -8.20
CA GLY A 34 -6.56 0.96 -9.31
C GLY A 34 -6.02 2.32 -8.87
N ASP A 35 -6.06 2.66 -7.58
CA ASP A 35 -5.55 3.95 -7.10
C ASP A 35 -4.02 4.01 -7.18
N THR A 36 -3.52 5.19 -7.54
CA THR A 36 -2.10 5.53 -7.42
C THR A 36 -1.79 5.95 -5.99
N VAL A 37 -0.71 5.41 -5.44
CA VAL A 37 -0.19 5.73 -4.10
C VAL A 37 1.30 6.07 -4.18
N GLU A 38 1.78 6.84 -3.22
CA GLU A 38 3.19 7.10 -3.02
C GLU A 38 3.74 6.25 -1.87
N VAL A 39 4.93 5.67 -2.09
CA VAL A 39 5.75 5.12 -1.01
C VAL A 39 6.62 6.25 -0.49
N VAL A 40 6.37 6.65 0.76
CA VAL A 40 7.00 7.83 1.39
C VAL A 40 7.80 7.40 2.62
N GLY A 41 8.96 8.04 2.81
CA GLY A 41 9.85 7.85 3.96
C GLY A 41 11.12 7.08 3.62
N LEU A 42 12.16 7.24 4.45
CA LEU A 42 13.48 6.59 4.38
C LEU A 42 14.32 6.86 3.11
N LYS A 43 13.71 7.28 2.00
CA LYS A 43 14.36 7.75 0.77
C LYS A 43 14.09 9.24 0.55
N GLU A 44 14.97 9.92 -0.20
CA GLU A 44 14.83 11.35 -0.52
C GLU A 44 13.62 11.67 -1.40
N LYS A 45 13.20 10.72 -2.25
CA LYS A 45 12.09 10.90 -3.19
C LYS A 45 11.01 9.87 -2.93
N ALA A 46 9.77 10.34 -2.94
CA ALA A 46 8.61 9.47 -3.00
C ALA A 46 8.51 8.83 -4.39
N GLU A 47 8.19 7.55 -4.43
CA GLU A 47 7.97 6.80 -5.66
C GLU A 47 6.48 6.44 -5.77
N GLN A 48 5.92 6.57 -6.97
CA GLN A 48 4.50 6.31 -7.24
C GLN A 48 4.29 4.93 -7.81
N TYR A 49 3.29 4.24 -7.28
CA TYR A 49 2.87 2.92 -7.73
C TYR A 49 1.35 2.81 -7.76
N VAL A 50 0.85 1.80 -8.47
CA VAL A 50 -0.59 1.51 -8.56
C VAL A 50 -0.92 0.30 -7.70
N VAL A 51 -1.93 0.45 -6.85
CA VAL A 51 -2.53 -0.66 -6.10
C VAL A 51 -3.33 -1.52 -7.07
N THR A 52 -2.91 -2.76 -7.29
CA THR A 52 -3.58 -3.69 -8.22
C THR A 52 -4.38 -4.78 -7.52
N GLY A 53 -4.30 -4.86 -6.20
CA GLY A 53 -5.11 -5.76 -5.39
C GLY A 53 -5.04 -5.38 -3.92
N LEU A 54 -6.14 -5.63 -3.22
CA LEU A 54 -6.26 -5.49 -1.77
C LEU A 54 -6.78 -6.81 -1.21
N GLU A 55 -6.15 -7.28 -0.13
CA GLU A 55 -6.55 -8.51 0.54
C GLU A 55 -6.55 -8.35 2.06
N MET A 56 -7.58 -8.88 2.72
CA MET A 56 -7.66 -9.01 4.16
C MET A 56 -8.09 -10.44 4.51
N PHE A 57 -7.26 -11.18 5.27
CA PHE A 57 -7.59 -12.54 5.75
C PHE A 57 -8.19 -13.47 4.68
N ARG A 58 -7.52 -13.60 3.52
CA ARG A 58 -7.97 -14.41 2.36
C ARG A 58 -9.24 -13.91 1.67
N LYS A 59 -9.65 -12.67 1.93
CA LYS A 59 -10.75 -12.00 1.23
C LYS A 59 -10.17 -10.91 0.34
N VAL A 60 -10.51 -10.98 -0.94
CA VAL A 60 -10.22 -9.90 -1.89
C VAL A 60 -11.17 -8.74 -1.60
N LEU A 61 -10.64 -7.53 -1.62
CA LEU A 61 -11.37 -6.29 -1.39
C LEU A 61 -11.26 -5.39 -2.63
N ASP A 62 -12.33 -4.66 -2.92
CA ASP A 62 -12.29 -3.58 -3.93
C ASP A 62 -11.72 -2.29 -3.34
N SER A 63 -11.85 -2.11 -2.01
CA SER A 63 -11.34 -0.96 -1.28
C SER A 63 -11.00 -1.32 0.17
N ALA A 64 -10.14 -0.50 0.78
CA ALA A 64 -9.75 -0.61 2.19
C ALA A 64 -9.88 0.77 2.86
N VAL A 65 -10.38 0.80 4.09
CA VAL A 65 -10.65 2.02 4.86
C VAL A 65 -9.89 2.03 6.18
N ALA A 66 -9.82 3.20 6.81
CA ALA A 66 -9.23 3.38 8.12
C ALA A 66 -9.68 2.30 9.13
N GLY A 67 -8.71 1.64 9.75
CA GLY A 67 -8.91 0.53 10.69
C GLY A 67 -8.68 -0.86 10.11
N ASP A 68 -8.72 -1.01 8.78
CA ASP A 68 -8.51 -2.28 8.10
C ASP A 68 -7.04 -2.71 8.15
N ASN A 69 -6.77 -3.99 8.42
CA ASN A 69 -5.44 -4.58 8.23
C ASN A 69 -5.40 -5.27 6.87
N VAL A 70 -4.62 -4.74 5.93
CA VAL A 70 -4.65 -5.19 4.54
C VAL A 70 -3.26 -5.46 4.00
N GLY A 71 -3.18 -6.36 3.04
CA GLY A 71 -2.08 -6.45 2.09
C GLY A 71 -2.44 -5.71 0.80
N ALA A 72 -1.64 -4.72 0.42
CA ALA A 72 -1.77 -4.00 -0.83
C ALA A 72 -0.74 -4.52 -1.84
N LEU A 73 -1.22 -5.13 -2.93
CA LEU A 73 -0.39 -5.56 -4.05
C LEU A 73 -0.07 -4.33 -4.93
N LEU A 74 1.21 -4.06 -5.12
CA LEU A 74 1.72 -2.95 -5.90
C LEU A 74 2.36 -3.46 -7.19
N ARG A 75 1.91 -2.91 -8.33
CA ARG A 75 2.48 -3.25 -9.64
C ARG A 75 3.80 -2.51 -9.86
N GLY A 76 4.82 -3.24 -10.30
CA GLY A 76 6.11 -2.67 -10.71
C GLY A 76 7.04 -2.27 -9.56
N VAL A 77 6.67 -2.59 -8.32
CA VAL A 77 7.52 -2.38 -7.14
C VAL A 77 8.45 -3.58 -6.96
N ASP A 78 9.76 -3.34 -6.92
CA ASP A 78 10.71 -4.32 -6.40
C ASP A 78 10.73 -4.27 -4.86
N ARG A 79 10.99 -5.40 -4.21
CA ARG A 79 11.09 -5.49 -2.74
C ARG A 79 12.14 -4.55 -2.14
N LYS A 80 13.18 -4.20 -2.89
CA LYS A 80 14.23 -3.25 -2.45
C LYS A 80 13.71 -1.81 -2.36
N ASP A 81 12.60 -1.51 -3.03
CA ASP A 81 12.09 -0.15 -3.16
C ASP A 81 11.06 0.21 -2.11
N ILE A 82 10.60 -0.79 -1.35
CA ILE A 82 9.66 -0.63 -0.25
C ILE A 82 10.10 -1.45 0.96
N GLU A 83 10.11 -0.83 2.13
CA GLU A 83 10.52 -1.43 3.38
C GLU A 83 9.66 -0.98 4.57
N ARG A 84 9.74 -1.75 5.65
CA ARG A 84 9.06 -1.45 6.90
C ARG A 84 9.45 -0.07 7.42
N GLY A 85 8.47 0.69 7.91
CA GLY A 85 8.67 2.04 8.45
C GLY A 85 8.41 3.15 7.43
N GLN A 86 8.27 2.81 6.15
CA GLN A 86 7.67 3.70 5.15
C GLN A 86 6.14 3.71 5.27
N VAL A 87 5.50 4.58 4.50
CA VAL A 87 4.03 4.66 4.40
C VAL A 87 3.58 4.60 2.95
N LEU A 88 2.44 3.96 2.69
CA LEU A 88 1.66 4.18 1.48
C LEU A 88 0.73 5.37 1.72
N ALA A 89 0.79 6.38 0.86
CA ALA A 89 0.02 7.60 0.99
C ALA A 89 -0.68 7.97 -0.32
N LYS A 90 -1.76 8.77 -0.22
CA LYS A 90 -2.29 9.48 -1.39
C LYS A 90 -1.17 10.38 -1.97
N PRO A 91 -0.97 10.44 -3.30
CA PRO A 91 0.06 11.29 -3.89
C PRO A 91 -0.14 12.78 -3.57
N GLY A 92 0.98 13.48 -3.31
CA GLY A 92 1.04 14.90 -2.93
C GLY A 92 1.01 15.15 -1.42
#